data_AF-A0AAU3N9R5-F1
#
_entry.id   AF-A0AAU3N9R5-F1
#
_cell.length_a   1.000
_cell.length_b   1.000
_cell.length_c   1.000
_cell.angle_alpha   90.00
_cell.angle_beta   90.00
_cell.angle_gamma   90.00
#
_symmetry.space_group_name_H-M   'P 1'
#
loop_
_entity.id
_entity.type
_entity.pdbx_description
1 polymer ?
#
loop_
_entity_poly.entity_id
_entity_poly.type
_entity_poly.pdbx_seq_one_letter_code
_entity_poly.pdbx_strand_id
1 'polypeptide(L)'
;MVAAGVLELADETGDKWKDLAALRPTEAPPVVEHTVVTADVTEPLTEAEFVESLRKSLMDAARNGKRPNWKTIARRWRRTGLPFPLETRVCLLVTIDAPRAQGKPVLASMVKNKSDGPCHHFGEVLAGLGWSRGMSPTMVEPLRKREPARAYDAYRQT
;
A
#
# COMPACT_ATOMS: atom_id res chain seq x y z
N MET A 1 1.55 -24.18 48.34
CA MET A 1 1.45 -22.73 48.12
C MET A 1 1.94 -22.45 46.71
N VAL A 2 1.05 -21.89 45.89
CA VAL A 2 1.15 -21.84 44.42
C VAL A 2 2.16 -20.80 43.95
N ALA A 3 2.79 -21.13 42.82
CA ALA A 3 3.87 -20.45 42.15
C ALA A 3 3.50 -19.09 41.51
N ALA A 4 4.54 -18.23 41.48
CA ALA A 4 4.95 -17.29 40.43
C ALA A 4 3.88 -16.51 39.65
N GLY A 5 3.74 -15.23 40.00
CA GLY A 5 3.11 -14.21 39.16
C GLY A 5 4.02 -13.84 37.98
N VAL A 6 3.48 -13.98 36.77
CA VAL A 6 4.07 -13.50 35.52
C VAL A 6 3.29 -12.28 35.05
N LEU A 7 4.00 -11.15 35.06
CA LEU A 7 3.96 -10.00 34.14
C LEU A 7 2.72 -9.88 33.22
N GLU A 8 1.81 -8.96 33.56
CA GLU A 8 0.77 -8.45 32.68
C GLU A 8 1.29 -7.17 32.02
N LEU A 9 1.76 -7.27 30.77
CA LEU A 9 2.14 -6.12 29.93
C LEU A 9 1.10 -5.98 28.82
N ALA A 10 0.28 -4.94 28.96
CA ALA A 10 -0.75 -4.39 28.07
C ALA A 10 -0.76 -4.87 26.59
N ASP A 11 -1.87 -5.52 26.21
CA ASP A 11 -2.33 -5.73 24.83
C ASP A 11 -3.26 -4.57 24.40
N GLU A 12 -2.72 -3.36 24.25
CA GLU A 12 -3.49 -2.20 23.77
C GLU A 12 -2.84 -1.57 22.54
N THR A 13 -2.70 -2.33 21.45
CA THR A 13 -2.39 -1.74 20.14
C THR A 13 -3.01 -2.51 18.96
N GLY A 14 -4.15 -3.17 19.19
CA GLY A 14 -4.82 -3.98 18.18
C GLY A 14 -5.93 -3.29 17.39
N ASP A 15 -6.55 -2.21 17.90
CA ASP A 15 -7.90 -1.83 17.42
C ASP A 15 -7.98 -0.57 16.55
N LYS A 16 -6.89 0.21 16.40
CA LYS A 16 -6.93 1.49 15.66
C LYS A 16 -7.12 1.40 14.13
N TRP A 17 -7.26 0.20 13.58
CA TRP A 17 -7.28 -0.05 12.14
C TRP A 17 -8.68 -0.32 11.59
N LYS A 18 -9.66 -0.60 12.45
CA LYS A 18 -11.06 -0.82 12.04
C LYS A 18 -11.75 0.49 11.65
N ASP A 19 -11.31 1.61 12.22
CA ASP A 19 -11.89 2.93 11.99
C ASP A 19 -11.57 3.48 10.58
N LEU A 20 -10.42 3.12 10.00
CA LEU A 20 -10.00 3.60 8.67
C LEU A 20 -10.85 3.04 7.52
N ALA A 21 -11.57 1.94 7.73
CA ALA A 21 -12.53 1.41 6.76
C ALA A 21 -13.88 2.16 6.79
N ALA A 22 -14.14 3.00 7.82
CA ALA A 22 -15.39 3.71 7.99
C ALA A 22 -15.45 5.06 7.24
N LEU A 23 -14.31 5.58 6.77
CA LEU A 23 -14.27 6.78 5.92
C LEU A 23 -14.57 6.41 4.45
N ARG A 24 -15.81 5.99 4.18
CA ARG A 24 -16.41 6.21 2.85
C ARG A 24 -16.46 7.72 2.62
N PRO A 25 -15.95 8.27 1.50
CA PRO A 25 -16.34 9.60 1.10
C PRO A 25 -17.79 9.52 0.63
N THR A 26 -18.71 10.02 1.45
CA THR A 26 -19.97 10.56 0.95
C THR A 26 -19.92 12.07 1.18
N GLU A 27 -20.35 12.80 0.16
CA GLU A 27 -20.43 14.27 0.03
C GLU A 27 -19.18 15.02 -0.46
N ALA A 28 -19.22 15.38 -1.75
CA ALA A 28 -18.85 16.72 -2.23
C ALA A 28 -19.98 17.70 -1.83
N PRO A 29 -19.79 19.03 -1.61
CA PRO A 29 -19.15 20.02 -2.54
C PRO A 29 -18.47 21.22 -1.80
N PRO A 30 -18.24 22.44 -2.36
CA PRO A 30 -18.11 22.90 -3.75
C PRO A 30 -16.71 23.51 -4.08
N VAL A 31 -16.55 23.80 -5.36
CA VAL A 31 -15.50 24.60 -6.02
C VAL A 31 -15.05 25.82 -5.20
N VAL A 32 -13.75 25.92 -4.93
CA VAL A 32 -13.07 27.20 -4.66
C VAL A 32 -11.94 27.37 -5.67
N GLU A 33 -12.18 28.28 -6.61
CA GLU A 33 -11.18 28.93 -7.43
C GLU A 33 -10.22 29.70 -6.52
N HIS A 34 -9.01 29.20 -6.30
CA HIS A 34 -7.91 29.99 -5.75
C HIS A 34 -6.67 29.82 -6.63
N THR A 35 -6.58 30.76 -7.57
CA THR A 35 -5.40 31.53 -8.00
C THR A 35 -4.00 30.91 -7.81
N VAL A 36 -3.29 30.87 -8.93
CA VAL A 36 -1.86 30.62 -9.10
C VAL A 36 -1.00 31.38 -8.07
N VAL A 37 -0.21 30.66 -7.27
CA VAL A 37 1.10 31.13 -6.78
C VAL A 37 2.09 29.96 -6.78
N THR A 38 3.07 30.03 -7.68
CA THR A 38 4.33 29.29 -7.62
C THR A 38 5.18 29.77 -6.44
N ALA A 39 5.33 28.93 -5.42
CA ALA A 39 6.45 28.97 -4.48
C ALA A 39 6.65 27.56 -3.90
N ASP A 40 7.87 27.02 -4.07
CA ASP A 40 8.32 25.72 -3.60
C ASP A 40 8.38 25.70 -2.06
N VAL A 41 7.23 25.51 -1.42
CA VAL A 41 7.13 25.10 -0.03
C VAL A 41 6.72 23.63 -0.10
N THR A 42 7.70 22.74 0.08
CA THR A 42 7.38 21.32 0.15
C THR A 42 6.72 21.04 1.50
N GLU A 43 5.42 21.28 1.59
CA GLU A 43 4.62 20.81 2.72
C GLU A 43 4.74 19.28 2.84
N PRO A 44 4.76 18.74 4.08
CA PRO A 44 4.79 17.30 4.29
C PRO A 44 3.56 16.67 3.66
N LEU A 45 3.77 15.65 2.82
CA LEU A 45 2.68 14.95 2.15
C LEU A 45 1.88 14.15 3.19
N THR A 46 0.56 14.30 3.19
CA THR A 46 -0.30 13.45 4.03
C THR A 46 -0.25 12.00 3.57
N GLU A 47 -0.67 11.06 4.44
CA GLU A 47 -0.71 9.64 4.07
C GLU A 47 -1.62 9.37 2.87
N ALA A 48 -2.80 10.01 2.83
CA ALA A 48 -3.75 9.85 1.73
C ALA A 48 -3.20 10.36 0.40
N GLU A 49 -2.58 11.54 0.38
CA GLU A 49 -1.94 12.09 -0.82
C GLU A 49 -0.76 11.22 -1.26
N PHE A 50 -0.02 10.65 -0.32
CA PHE A 50 1.05 9.71 -0.62
C PHE A 50 0.51 8.43 -1.27
N VAL A 51 -0.58 7.85 -0.74
CA VAL A 51 -1.24 6.68 -1.31
C VAL A 51 -1.68 6.95 -2.75
N GLU A 52 -2.35 8.07 -3.00
CA GLU A 52 -2.79 8.46 -4.35
C GLU A 52 -1.60 8.68 -5.30
N SER A 53 -0.56 9.39 -4.83
CA SER A 53 0.67 9.63 -5.59
C SER A 53 1.42 8.34 -5.91
N LEU A 54 1.46 7.41 -4.95
CA LEU A 54 2.08 6.11 -5.13
C LEU A 54 1.27 5.24 -6.09
N ARG A 55 -0.07 5.20 -5.96
CA ARG A 55 -0.96 4.50 -6.89
C ARG A 55 -0.74 4.97 -8.32
N LYS A 56 -0.79 6.29 -8.57
CA LYS A 56 -0.49 6.88 -9.89
C LYS A 56 0.90 6.48 -10.39
N SER A 57 1.91 6.57 -9.53
CA SER A 57 3.28 6.18 -9.87
C SER A 57 3.42 4.68 -10.22
N LEU A 58 2.63 3.79 -9.61
CA LEU A 58 2.62 2.36 -9.96
C LEU A 58 1.92 2.10 -11.29
N MET A 59 0.84 2.82 -11.58
CA MET A 59 0.18 2.79 -12.90
C MET A 59 1.13 3.28 -14.00
N ASP A 60 1.84 4.40 -13.77
CA ASP A 60 2.84 4.91 -14.71
C ASP A 60 4.02 3.94 -14.86
N ALA A 61 4.45 3.30 -13.77
CA ALA A 61 5.48 2.28 -13.84
C ALA A 61 5.01 1.08 -14.68
N ALA A 62 3.76 0.65 -14.52
CA ALA A 62 3.16 -0.41 -15.34
C ALA A 62 3.09 -0.01 -16.82
N ARG A 63 2.62 1.20 -17.12
CA ARG A 63 2.61 1.74 -18.50
C ARG A 63 4.00 1.71 -19.15
N ASN A 64 5.03 2.07 -18.38
CA ASN A 64 6.42 2.13 -18.86
C ASN A 64 7.19 0.80 -18.74
N GLY A 65 6.55 -0.30 -18.32
CA GLY A 65 7.22 -1.58 -18.11
C GLY A 65 8.28 -1.58 -16.99
N LYS A 66 8.20 -0.64 -16.05
CA LYS A 66 9.15 -0.48 -14.93
C LYS A 66 8.54 -0.98 -13.62
N ARG A 67 9.40 -1.31 -12.64
CA ARG A 67 8.99 -1.69 -11.29
C ARG A 67 9.78 -0.91 -10.23
N PRO A 68 9.13 -0.06 -9.42
CA PRO A 68 9.80 0.64 -8.34
C PRO A 68 10.16 -0.32 -7.22
N ASN A 69 11.29 -0.07 -6.55
CA ASN A 69 11.69 -0.82 -5.36
C ASN A 69 11.34 -0.06 -4.07
N TRP A 70 11.37 -0.77 -2.95
CA TRP A 70 11.10 -0.18 -1.63
C TRP A 70 12.05 0.97 -1.25
N LYS A 71 13.30 1.00 -1.75
CA LYS A 71 14.23 2.11 -1.49
C LYS A 71 13.72 3.41 -2.12
N THR A 72 13.17 3.34 -3.33
CA THR A 72 12.56 4.49 -4.02
C THR A 72 11.31 4.96 -3.30
N ILE A 73 10.44 4.04 -2.88
CA ILE A 73 9.21 4.37 -2.14
C ILE A 73 9.54 4.99 -0.77
N ALA A 74 10.47 4.38 -0.01
CA ALA A 74 10.88 4.87 1.30
C ALA A 74 11.49 6.28 1.27
N ARG A 75 12.24 6.61 0.20
CA ARG A 75 12.75 7.98 0.01
C ARG A 75 11.63 9.00 -0.11
N ARG A 76 10.55 8.66 -0.82
CA ARG A 76 9.36 9.52 -0.92
C ARG A 76 8.59 9.55 0.40
N TRP A 77 8.45 8.42 1.09
CA TRP A 77 7.76 8.32 2.38
C TRP A 77 8.41 9.15 3.48
N ARG A 78 9.74 9.29 3.50
CA ARG A 78 10.42 10.17 4.49
C ARG A 78 9.90 11.60 4.50
N ARG A 79 9.27 12.06 3.41
CA ARG A 79 8.63 13.39 3.32
C ARG A 79 7.32 13.50 4.09
N THR A 80 6.72 12.39 4.54
CA THR A 80 5.51 12.38 5.38
C THR A 80 5.85 12.51 6.87
N GLY A 81 7.11 12.29 7.27
CA GLY A 81 7.52 12.26 8.69
C GLY A 81 7.04 11.03 9.48
N LEU A 82 6.27 10.13 8.87
CA LEU A 82 5.71 8.95 9.53
C LEU A 82 6.73 7.80 9.61
N PRO A 83 6.65 6.94 10.65
CA PRO A 83 7.48 5.74 10.73
C PRO A 83 7.19 4.81 9.54
N PHE A 84 8.22 4.09 9.07
CA PHE A 84 8.12 3.17 7.93
C PHE A 84 8.47 1.70 8.27
N PRO A 85 7.86 1.13 9.33
CA PRO A 85 8.04 -0.27 9.69
C PRO A 85 7.36 -1.18 8.67
N LEU A 86 7.55 -2.48 8.84
CA LEU A 86 7.00 -3.48 7.93
C LEU A 86 5.47 -3.41 7.83
N GLU A 87 4.77 -3.33 8.95
CA GLU A 87 3.31 -3.29 8.99
C GLU A 87 2.74 -2.11 8.19
N THR A 88 3.37 -0.93 8.31
CA THR A 88 3.02 0.25 7.51
C THR A 88 3.19 0.01 6.02
N ARG A 89 4.21 -0.76 5.60
CA ARG A 89 4.39 -1.11 4.18
C ARG A 89 3.26 -1.99 3.67
N VAL A 90 2.83 -2.98 4.46
CA VAL A 90 1.71 -3.85 4.11
C VAL A 90 0.42 -3.06 4.03
N CYS A 91 0.13 -2.26 5.07
CA CYS A 91 -1.04 -1.40 5.11
C CYS A 91 -1.10 -0.47 3.89
N LEU A 92 0.00 0.24 3.62
CA LEU A 92 0.12 1.10 2.46
C LEU A 92 -0.19 0.39 1.14
N LEU A 93 0.37 -0.81 0.92
CA LEU A 93 0.11 -1.60 -0.29
C LEU A 93 -1.34 -2.10 -0.38
N VAL A 94 -1.95 -2.47 0.75
CA VAL A 94 -3.37 -2.84 0.80
C VAL A 94 -4.23 -1.63 0.46
N THR A 95 -3.97 -0.46 1.04
CA THR A 95 -4.73 0.77 0.79
C THR A 95 -4.66 1.20 -0.69
N ILE A 96 -3.55 0.97 -1.37
CA ILE A 96 -3.43 1.23 -2.82
C ILE A 96 -4.44 0.43 -3.63
N ASP A 97 -4.64 -0.84 -3.31
CA ASP A 97 -5.49 -1.76 -4.07
C ASP A 97 -6.91 -1.92 -3.48
N ALA A 98 -7.20 -1.23 -2.37
CA ALA A 98 -8.51 -1.25 -1.72
C ALA A 98 -9.45 -0.14 -2.28
N PRO A 99 -10.77 -0.42 -2.40
CA PRO A 99 -11.36 -1.76 -2.39
C PRO A 99 -10.95 -2.54 -3.64
N ARG A 100 -10.80 -3.87 -3.51
CA ARG A 100 -10.40 -4.72 -4.63
C ARG A 100 -11.44 -4.67 -5.74
N ALA A 101 -11.09 -4.06 -6.86
CA ALA A 101 -11.89 -4.10 -8.07
C ALA A 101 -11.73 -5.47 -8.76
N GLN A 102 -12.83 -6.21 -8.93
CA GLN A 102 -12.82 -7.46 -9.70
C GLN A 102 -12.34 -7.19 -11.14
N GLY A 103 -11.56 -8.12 -11.70
CA GLY A 103 -11.01 -7.99 -13.05
C GLY A 103 -9.78 -7.07 -13.17
N LYS A 104 -9.47 -6.22 -12.19
CA LYS A 104 -8.25 -5.39 -12.20
C LYS A 104 -7.02 -6.16 -11.69
N PRO A 105 -5.81 -5.80 -12.13
CA PRO A 105 -4.57 -6.32 -11.57
C PRO A 105 -4.31 -5.76 -10.17
N VAL A 106 -3.58 -6.49 -9.33
CA VAL A 106 -3.09 -5.99 -8.03
C VAL A 106 -1.87 -5.09 -8.29
N LEU A 107 -2.00 -3.77 -8.14
CA LEU A 107 -0.94 -2.79 -8.41
C LEU A 107 0.23 -2.94 -7.42
N ALA A 108 -0.02 -3.32 -6.17
CA ALA A 108 1.01 -3.59 -5.18
C ALA A 108 2.00 -4.67 -5.63
N SER A 109 1.60 -5.56 -6.56
CA SER A 109 2.50 -6.54 -7.17
C SER A 109 3.63 -5.88 -7.97
N MET A 110 3.47 -4.62 -8.41
CA MET A 110 4.49 -3.87 -9.16
C MET A 110 5.71 -3.51 -8.31
N VAL A 111 5.58 -3.51 -6.98
CA VAL A 111 6.70 -3.20 -6.08
C VAL A 111 7.66 -4.37 -6.01
N LYS A 112 8.95 -4.12 -6.30
CA LYS A 112 10.01 -5.11 -6.18
C LYS A 112 10.81 -4.96 -4.87
N ASN A 113 11.37 -6.07 -4.41
CA ASN A 113 12.38 -6.03 -3.35
C ASN A 113 13.74 -5.57 -3.93
N LYS A 114 14.73 -5.30 -3.07
CA LYS A 114 16.06 -4.81 -3.46
C LYS A 114 16.79 -5.74 -4.44
N SER A 115 16.65 -7.03 -4.22
CA SER A 115 17.00 -8.09 -5.16
C SER A 115 15.68 -8.61 -5.69
N ASP A 116 15.55 -8.91 -6.98
CA ASP A 116 14.32 -9.37 -7.65
C ASP A 116 13.70 -10.70 -7.09
N GLY A 117 14.07 -11.08 -5.88
CA GLY A 117 13.47 -12.13 -5.06
C GLY A 117 12.10 -11.76 -4.49
N PRO A 118 11.48 -12.70 -3.76
CA PRO A 118 10.13 -12.58 -3.24
C PRO A 118 9.93 -11.28 -2.46
N CYS A 119 8.88 -10.53 -2.78
CA CYS A 119 8.38 -9.56 -1.83
C CYS A 119 7.73 -10.39 -0.72
N HIS A 120 8.44 -10.59 0.40
CA HIS A 120 8.03 -11.47 1.50
C HIS A 120 6.61 -11.17 2.02
N HIS A 121 6.12 -9.97 1.75
CA HIS A 121 4.86 -9.43 2.24
C HIS A 121 3.72 -9.51 1.23
N PHE A 122 3.95 -10.05 0.03
CA PHE A 122 2.89 -10.11 -0.98
C PHE A 122 1.70 -10.96 -0.52
N GLY A 123 1.95 -12.04 0.22
CA GLY A 123 0.88 -12.85 0.83
C GLY A 123 0.05 -12.06 1.86
N GLU A 124 0.70 -11.22 2.68
CA GLU A 124 0.05 -10.35 3.66
C GLU A 124 -0.82 -9.28 2.97
N VAL A 125 -0.31 -8.70 1.87
CA VAL A 125 -1.08 -7.76 1.04
C VAL A 125 -2.32 -8.42 0.45
N LEU A 126 -2.19 -9.62 -0.12
CA LEU A 126 -3.34 -10.34 -0.67
C LEU A 126 -4.38 -10.67 0.42
N ALA A 127 -3.93 -11.07 1.61
CA ALA A 127 -4.82 -11.30 2.75
C ALA A 127 -5.55 -10.02 3.18
N GLY A 128 -4.85 -8.88 3.21
CA GLY A 128 -5.47 -7.56 3.47
C GLY A 128 -6.48 -7.14 2.40
N LEU A 129 -6.29 -7.59 1.15
CA LEU A 129 -7.24 -7.39 0.04
C LEU A 129 -8.41 -8.40 0.03
N GLY A 130 -8.55 -9.21 1.07
CA GLY A 130 -9.66 -10.17 1.22
C GLY A 130 -9.46 -11.50 0.50
N TRP A 131 -8.24 -11.83 0.08
CA TRP A 131 -7.94 -13.21 -0.32
C TRP A 131 -7.83 -14.11 0.91
N SER A 132 -7.89 -15.43 0.72
CA SER A 132 -7.75 -16.41 1.81
C SER A 132 -6.55 -16.08 2.69
N ARG A 133 -6.80 -15.91 3.99
CA ARG A 133 -5.74 -15.73 4.99
C ARG A 133 -4.86 -16.96 5.01
N GLY A 134 -3.55 -16.77 5.15
CA GLY A 134 -2.59 -17.88 5.25
C GLY A 134 -2.33 -18.61 3.93
N MET A 135 -2.42 -17.91 2.79
CA MET A 135 -1.98 -18.50 1.51
C MET A 135 -0.53 -19.00 1.62
N SER A 136 -0.32 -20.27 1.29
CA SER A 136 1.00 -20.87 1.25
C SER A 136 1.90 -20.17 0.21
N PRO A 137 3.23 -20.17 0.38
CA PRO A 137 4.15 -19.64 -0.61
C PRO A 137 3.91 -20.19 -2.03
N THR A 138 3.49 -21.46 -2.14
CA THR A 138 3.15 -22.12 -3.41
C THR A 138 1.93 -21.53 -4.10
N MET A 139 0.97 -20.96 -3.35
CA MET A 139 -0.18 -20.23 -3.92
C MET A 139 0.16 -18.77 -4.22
N VAL A 140 1.05 -18.16 -3.45
CA VAL A 140 1.45 -16.75 -3.61
C VAL A 140 2.37 -16.55 -4.82
N GLU A 141 3.31 -17.47 -5.07
CA GLU A 141 4.29 -17.33 -6.16
C GLU A 141 3.69 -17.21 -7.57
N PRO A 142 2.69 -18.02 -7.98
CA PRO A 142 2.02 -17.84 -9.27
C PRO A 142 1.40 -16.45 -9.42
N LEU A 143 0.78 -15.94 -8.36
CA LEU A 143 0.16 -14.60 -8.35
C LEU A 143 1.21 -13.50 -8.46
N ARG A 144 2.35 -13.66 -7.77
CA ARG A 144 3.47 -12.74 -7.83
C ARG A 144 4.03 -12.60 -9.25
N LYS A 145 3.98 -13.66 -10.04
CA LYS A 145 4.41 -13.67 -11.45
C LYS A 145 3.32 -13.11 -12.38
N ARG A 146 2.06 -13.46 -12.12
CA ARG A 146 0.92 -13.12 -12.99
C ARG A 146 0.44 -11.67 -12.84
N GLU A 147 0.33 -11.16 -11.62
CA GLU A 147 -0.27 -9.85 -11.38
C GLU A 147 0.52 -8.67 -11.98
N PRO A 148 1.88 -8.66 -12.00
CA PRO A 148 2.63 -7.64 -12.73
C PRO A 148 2.37 -7.68 -14.24
N ALA A 149 2.27 -8.88 -14.84
CA ALA A 149 1.94 -9.01 -16.25
C ALA A 149 0.55 -8.43 -16.56
N ARG A 150 -0.45 -8.76 -15.73
CA ARG A 150 -1.79 -8.16 -15.81
C ARG A 150 -1.76 -6.64 -15.63
N ALA A 151 -0.88 -6.11 -14.78
CA ALA A 151 -0.70 -4.67 -14.62
C ALA A 151 -0.12 -4.03 -15.88
N TYR A 152 0.91 -4.61 -16.47
CA TYR A 152 1.43 -4.15 -17.76
C TYR A 152 0.34 -4.13 -18.82
N ASP A 153 -0.40 -5.23 -18.98
CA ASP A 153 -1.46 -5.33 -20.00
C ASP A 153 -2.58 -4.30 -19.78
N ALA A 154 -2.97 -4.05 -18.53
CA ALA A 154 -4.02 -3.10 -18.19
C ALA A 154 -3.63 -1.64 -18.45
N TYR A 155 -2.34 -1.27 -18.33
CA TYR A 155 -1.90 0.12 -18.35
C TYR A 155 -1.00 0.49 -19.54
N ARG A 156 -0.61 -0.46 -20.40
CA ARG A 156 0.25 -0.21 -21.59
C ARG A 156 -0.43 0.58 -22.70
N GLN A 157 -1.77 0.65 -22.72
CA GLN A 157 -2.56 1.24 -23.82
C GLN A 157 -3.49 2.39 -23.40
N THR A 158 -3.37 2.91 -22.18
CA THR A 158 -4.10 4.11 -21.74
C THR A 158 -3.21 5.33 -21.76
#